data_AF-A0A8H2NSF3-F1
#
_entry.id   AF-A0A8H2NSF3-F1
#
_cell.length_a   1.000
_cell.length_b   1.000
_cell.length_c   1.000
_cell.angle_alpha   90.00
_cell.angle_beta   90.00
_cell.angle_gamma   90.00
#
_symmetry.space_group_name_H-M   'P 1'
#
loop_
_entity.id
_entity.type
_entity.pdbx_description
1 polymer ?
#
loop_
_entity_poly.entity_id
_entity_poly.type
_entity_poly.pdbx_seq_one_letter_code
_entity_poly.pdbx_strand_id
1 'polypeptide(L)'
;MKVKFRQLIRWVSVVTLISVFNVGLAQAEDAPGMRIGVRGEITGVGPDILKVHANSGDNVVINLTKDTKVRAVTLANIEDIKPGSYIGSAAVPQEDGTLKALEVHVFSAGAGRQWRRSSAV
;
A
#
# COMPACT_ATOMS: atom_id res chain seq x y z
N MET A 1 23.94 -60.36 -21.33
CA MET A 1 24.43 -59.45 -20.27
C MET A 1 24.01 -58.00 -20.60
N LYS A 2 22.75 -57.64 -20.28
CA LYS A 2 22.03 -56.47 -20.82
C LYS A 2 21.53 -55.52 -19.71
N VAL A 3 22.32 -55.28 -18.65
CA VAL A 3 21.81 -54.66 -17.41
C VAL A 3 22.45 -53.30 -17.05
N LYS A 4 23.60 -52.90 -17.63
CA LYS A 4 24.29 -51.66 -17.20
C LYS A 4 23.84 -50.36 -17.89
N PHE A 5 23.29 -50.43 -19.10
CA PHE A 5 22.88 -49.23 -19.86
C PHE A 5 21.54 -48.63 -19.39
N ARG A 6 20.61 -49.50 -18.96
CA ARG A 6 19.30 -49.09 -18.37
C ARG A 6 19.44 -48.41 -17.01
N GLN A 7 20.51 -48.71 -16.26
CA GLN A 7 20.77 -48.03 -14.99
C GLN A 7 21.28 -46.61 -15.23
N LEU A 8 22.24 -46.40 -16.14
CA LEU A 8 22.78 -45.07 -16.46
C LEU A 8 21.71 -44.06 -16.93
N ILE A 9 20.74 -44.49 -17.75
CA ILE A 9 19.64 -43.62 -18.19
C ILE A 9 18.69 -43.26 -17.04
N ARG A 10 18.48 -44.18 -16.08
CA ARG A 10 17.68 -43.92 -14.88
C ARG A 10 18.31 -42.89 -13.93
N TRP A 11 19.63 -42.77 -13.90
CA TRP A 11 20.32 -41.77 -13.07
C TRP A 11 20.24 -40.36 -13.67
N VAL A 12 20.24 -40.23 -14.99
CA VAL A 12 20.14 -38.93 -15.68
C VAL A 12 18.74 -38.31 -15.52
N SER A 13 17.69 -39.14 -15.48
CA SER A 13 16.31 -38.69 -15.26
C SER A 13 16.03 -38.20 -13.83
N VAL A 14 16.76 -38.71 -12.82
CA VAL A 14 16.61 -38.26 -11.42
C VAL A 14 17.31 -36.92 -11.18
N VAL A 15 18.47 -36.70 -11.81
CA VAL A 15 19.21 -35.42 -11.71
C VAL A 15 18.49 -34.28 -12.45
N THR A 16 17.80 -34.58 -13.55
CA THR A 16 16.97 -33.57 -14.26
C THR A 16 15.68 -33.23 -13.50
N LEU A 17 15.11 -34.16 -12.73
CA LEU A 17 13.92 -33.88 -11.90
C LEU A 17 14.22 -32.96 -10.69
N ILE A 18 15.46 -32.97 -10.18
CA ILE A 18 15.87 -32.13 -9.04
C ILE A 18 16.11 -30.67 -9.46
N SER A 19 16.42 -30.41 -10.74
CA SER A 19 16.74 -29.06 -11.23
C SER A 19 15.50 -28.16 -11.42
N VAL A 20 14.29 -28.73 -11.51
CA VAL A 20 13.06 -27.97 -11.82
C VAL A 20 12.30 -27.51 -10.57
N PHE A 21 12.76 -27.85 -9.37
CA PHE A 21 12.07 -27.49 -8.12
C PHE A 21 12.59 -26.21 -7.44
N ASN A 22 13.31 -25.34 -8.17
CA ASN A 22 13.55 -23.96 -7.74
C ASN A 22 12.40 -23.05 -8.19
N VAL A 23 11.16 -23.39 -7.80
CA VAL A 23 10.07 -22.40 -7.81
C VAL A 23 10.35 -21.49 -6.63
N GLY A 24 10.99 -20.35 -6.90
CA GLY A 24 11.22 -19.32 -5.90
C GLY A 24 9.88 -18.95 -5.27
N LEU A 25 9.69 -19.33 -4.01
CA LEU A 25 8.66 -18.74 -3.18
C LEU A 25 9.00 -17.25 -3.13
N ALA A 26 8.14 -16.42 -3.72
CA ALA A 26 8.18 -14.99 -3.51
C ALA A 26 8.03 -14.78 -2.00
N GLN A 27 9.16 -14.57 -1.30
CA GLN A 27 9.12 -14.13 0.08
C GLN A 27 8.60 -12.70 0.02
N ALA A 28 7.37 -12.50 0.49
CA ALA A 28 6.95 -11.17 0.88
C ALA A 28 7.93 -10.75 1.99
N GLU A 29 8.81 -9.79 1.70
CA GLU A 29 9.60 -9.16 2.76
C GLU A 29 8.61 -8.55 3.75
N ASP A 30 8.61 -9.06 4.98
CA ASP A 30 7.92 -8.41 6.08
C ASP A 30 8.39 -6.96 6.12
N ALA A 31 7.44 -6.03 5.98
CA ALA A 31 7.75 -4.62 6.06
C ALA A 31 8.48 -4.37 7.40
N PRO A 32 9.65 -3.73 7.39
CA PRO A 32 10.49 -3.65 8.58
C PRO A 32 9.74 -2.91 9.71
N GLY A 33 9.51 -3.62 10.81
CA GLY A 33 9.07 -3.07 12.09
C GLY A 33 7.55 -2.89 12.24
N MET A 34 7.11 -2.98 13.50
CA MET A 34 5.76 -2.61 13.93
C MET A 34 5.51 -1.13 13.63
N ARG A 35 4.57 -0.84 12.73
CA ARG A 35 4.15 0.53 12.43
C ARG A 35 3.18 1.03 13.50
N ILE A 36 3.64 1.96 14.33
CA ILE A 36 2.80 2.59 15.35
C ILE A 36 2.11 3.81 14.73
N GLY A 37 0.78 3.80 14.69
CA GLY A 37 -0.03 4.91 14.24
C GLY A 37 -0.49 5.77 15.42
N VAL A 38 -0.26 7.09 15.35
CA VAL A 38 -0.77 8.04 16.34
C VAL A 38 -1.86 8.88 15.66
N ARG A 39 -3.07 8.85 16.21
CA ARG A 39 -4.19 9.68 15.76
C ARG A 39 -4.52 10.70 16.85
N GLY A 40 -4.51 11.98 16.51
CA GLY A 40 -4.64 13.05 17.49
C GLY A 40 -4.57 14.45 16.88
N GLU A 41 -4.72 15.45 17.74
CA GLU A 41 -4.51 16.86 17.42
C GLU A 41 -3.02 17.19 17.50
N ILE A 42 -2.50 17.93 16.51
CA ILE A 42 -1.13 18.44 16.56
C ILE A 42 -1.11 19.67 17.47
N THR A 43 -0.47 19.54 18.63
CA THR A 43 -0.38 20.62 19.64
C THR A 43 0.87 21.48 19.50
N GLY A 44 1.83 21.06 18.67
CA GLY A 44 3.02 21.86 18.38
C GLY A 44 3.90 21.24 17.31
N VAL A 45 4.59 22.11 16.57
CA VAL A 45 5.52 21.76 15.49
C VAL A 45 6.88 22.39 15.79
N GLY A 46 7.92 21.55 15.82
CA GLY A 46 9.32 21.98 15.87
C GLY A 46 10.07 21.56 14.59
N PRO A 47 11.39 21.83 14.51
CA PRO A 47 12.18 21.49 13.32
C PRO A 47 12.23 19.98 13.05
N ASP A 48 12.51 19.19 14.09
CA ASP A 48 12.65 17.72 13.99
C ASP A 48 11.69 16.98 14.94
N ILE A 49 10.67 17.67 15.46
CA ILE A 49 9.69 17.09 16.39
C ILE A 49 8.26 17.55 16.08
N LEU A 50 7.31 16.65 16.31
CA LEU A 50 5.88 16.92 16.28
C LEU A 50 5.26 16.52 17.62
N LYS A 51 4.50 17.41 18.25
CA LYS A 51 3.73 17.11 19.47
C LYS A 51 2.30 16.82 19.08
N VAL A 52 1.77 15.69 19.54
CA VAL A 52 0.42 15.23 19.23
C VAL A 52 -0.29 14.88 20.53
N HIS A 53 -1.46 15.48 20.75
CA HIS A 53 -2.40 14.99 21.75
C HIS A 53 -3.22 13.88 21.12
N ALA A 54 -2.91 12.63 21.46
CA ALA A 54 -3.55 11.45 20.89
C ALA A 54 -5.00 11.33 21.36
N ASN A 55 -5.87 10.76 20.53
CA ASN A 55 -7.26 10.47 20.89
C ASN A 55 -7.38 9.45 22.04
N SER A 56 -6.30 8.74 22.38
CA SER A 56 -6.22 7.91 23.59
C SER A 56 -6.11 8.72 24.88
N GLY A 57 -5.82 10.03 24.79
CA GLY A 57 -5.56 10.94 25.90
C GLY A 57 -4.07 11.20 26.16
N ASP A 58 -3.17 10.44 25.52
CA ASP A 58 -1.72 10.58 25.71
C ASP A 58 -1.15 11.78 24.95
N ASN A 59 -0.12 12.42 25.52
CA ASN A 59 0.68 13.41 24.79
C ASN A 59 1.92 12.73 24.21
N VAL A 60 1.97 12.61 22.90
CA VAL A 60 3.02 11.91 22.16
C VAL A 60 3.96 12.90 21.49
N VAL A 61 5.26 12.67 21.62
CA VAL A 61 6.30 13.40 20.87
C VAL A 61 6.83 12.48 19.77
N ILE A 62 6.70 12.91 18.53
CA ILE A 62 7.15 12.18 17.35
C ILE A 62 8.40 12.87 16.82
N ASN A 63 9.50 12.13 16.73
CA ASN A 63 10.72 12.62 16.09
C ASN A 63 10.60 12.50 14.57
N LEU A 64 10.92 13.58 13.86
CA LEU A 64 10.93 13.66 12.41
C LEU A 64 12.38 13.52 11.93
N THR A 65 12.54 12.83 10.81
CA THR A 65 13.80 12.73 10.08
C THR A 65 13.69 13.39 8.71
N LYS A 66 14.82 13.59 8.03
CA LYS A 66 14.85 14.15 6.66
C LYS A 66 14.05 13.31 5.64
N ASP A 67 13.86 12.03 5.91
CA ASP A 67 13.10 11.11 5.06
C ASP A 67 11.59 11.09 5.38
N THR A 68 11.16 11.84 6.41
CA THR A 68 9.77 11.85 6.83
C THR A 68 8.91 12.54 5.78
N LYS A 69 7.96 11.78 5.22
CA LYS A 69 7.04 12.28 4.19
C LYS A 69 5.76 12.79 4.84
N VAL A 70 5.47 14.07 4.66
CA VAL A 70 4.22 14.68 5.11
C VAL A 70 3.17 14.55 4.01
N ARG A 71 1.98 14.08 4.39
CA ARG A 71 0.79 14.05 3.53
C ARG A 71 -0.32 14.78 4.26
N ALA A 72 -0.97 15.71 3.57
CA ALA A 72 -2.10 16.46 4.11
C ALA A 72 -3.32 16.27 3.21
N VAL A 73 -4.49 16.18 3.83
CA VAL A 73 -5.78 16.34 3.17
C VAL A 73 -6.29 17.71 3.57
N THR A 74 -6.70 18.50 2.59
CA THR A 74 -7.24 19.85 2.79
C THR A 74 -8.64 19.90 2.18
N LEU A 75 -9.46 20.84 2.66
CA LEU A 75 -10.80 21.02 2.12
C LEU A 75 -10.69 21.42 0.64
N ALA A 76 -11.34 20.65 -0.24
CA ALA A 76 -11.39 20.92 -1.66
C ALA A 76 -12.67 21.71 -2.01
N ASN A 77 -12.56 22.66 -2.93
CA ASN A 77 -13.71 23.34 -3.52
C ASN A 77 -14.16 22.58 -4.77
N ILE A 78 -15.43 22.77 -5.16
CA ILE A 78 -15.97 22.12 -6.37
C ILE A 78 -15.19 22.54 -7.64
N GLU A 79 -14.66 23.76 -7.63
CA GLU A 79 -13.85 24.36 -8.70
C GLU A 79 -12.48 23.69 -8.88
N ASP A 80 -12.01 22.95 -7.88
CA ASP A 80 -10.76 22.18 -7.93
C ASP A 80 -10.91 20.88 -8.75
N ILE A 81 -12.16 20.50 -9.08
CA ILE A 81 -12.46 19.37 -9.96
C ILE A 81 -12.27 19.82 -11.41
N LYS A 82 -11.10 19.52 -11.96
CA LYS A 82 -10.73 19.85 -13.34
C LYS A 82 -10.80 18.62 -14.23
N PRO A 83 -10.98 18.77 -15.56
CA PRO A 83 -10.85 17.66 -16.48
C PRO A 83 -9.52 16.92 -16.28
N GLY A 84 -9.57 15.60 -16.13
CA GLY A 84 -8.40 14.76 -15.84
C GLY A 84 -8.06 14.59 -14.35
N SER A 85 -8.80 15.22 -13.44
CA SER A 85 -8.72 14.93 -12.00
C SER A 85 -9.22 13.51 -11.70
N TYR A 86 -8.57 12.84 -10.75
CA TYR A 86 -9.02 11.55 -10.24
C TYR A 86 -9.88 11.75 -9.01
N ILE A 87 -11.06 11.12 -9.01
CA ILE A 87 -12.04 11.26 -7.93
C ILE A 87 -12.20 9.92 -7.22
N GLY A 88 -11.99 9.92 -5.90
CA GLY A 88 -12.49 8.86 -5.01
C GLY A 88 -13.81 9.32 -4.40
N SER A 89 -14.84 8.47 -4.45
CA SER A 89 -16.15 8.80 -3.88
C SER A 89 -16.64 7.66 -3.00
N ALA A 90 -17.05 8.00 -1.78
CA ALA A 90 -17.90 7.13 -0.96
C ALA A 90 -19.34 7.52 -1.26
N ALA A 91 -20.10 6.59 -1.85
CA ALA A 91 -21.43 6.87 -2.37
C ALA A 91 -22.45 5.81 -1.91
N VAL A 92 -23.70 6.24 -1.77
CA VAL A 92 -24.84 5.36 -1.49
C VAL A 92 -25.71 5.22 -2.74
N PRO A 93 -26.18 4.01 -3.08
CA PRO A 93 -27.12 3.81 -4.17
C PRO A 93 -28.49 4.40 -3.84
N GLN A 94 -29.12 4.97 -4.86
CA GLN A 94 -30.48 5.50 -4.84
C GLN A 94 -31.44 4.53 -5.53
N GLU A 95 -32.74 4.71 -5.28
CA GLU A 95 -33.79 3.85 -5.85
C GLU A 95 -33.85 3.89 -7.38
N ASP A 96 -33.43 5.01 -7.98
CA ASP A 96 -33.33 5.21 -9.42
C ASP A 96 -32.07 4.56 -10.06
N GLY A 97 -31.25 3.88 -9.25
CA GLY A 97 -30.01 3.25 -9.67
C GLY A 97 -28.80 4.19 -9.77
N THR A 98 -28.97 5.47 -9.44
CA THR A 98 -27.85 6.43 -9.38
C THR A 98 -27.12 6.37 -8.04
N LEU A 99 -25.95 7.01 -7.95
CA LEU A 99 -25.14 7.08 -6.73
C LEU A 99 -25.13 8.51 -6.17
N LYS A 100 -25.49 8.66 -4.89
CA LYS A 100 -25.31 9.91 -4.15
C LYS A 100 -24.00 9.87 -3.38
N ALA A 101 -23.06 10.76 -3.72
CA ALA A 101 -21.79 10.89 -3.01
C ALA A 101 -22.00 11.51 -1.63
N LEU A 102 -21.47 10.87 -0.59
CA LEU A 102 -21.38 11.39 0.78
C LEU A 102 -20.06 12.15 0.99
N GLU A 103 -19.01 11.69 0.33
CA GLU A 103 -17.67 12.27 0.41
C GLU A 103 -16.99 12.18 -0.95
N VAL A 104 -16.22 13.22 -1.30
CA VAL A 104 -15.45 13.30 -2.54
C VAL A 104 -14.02 13.70 -2.21
N HIS A 105 -13.07 12.85 -2.62
CA HIS A 105 -11.64 13.13 -2.58
C HIS A 105 -11.14 13.45 -3.99
N VAL A 106 -10.60 14.66 -4.17
CA VAL A 106 -9.96 15.09 -5.42
C VAL A 106 -8.47 14.81 -5.34
N PHE A 107 -7.99 13.93 -6.19
CA PHE A 107 -6.57 13.62 -6.32
C PHE A 107 -5.96 14.38 -7.50
N SER A 108 -4.76 14.93 -7.29
CA SER A 108 -3.98 15.54 -8.37
C SER A 108 -3.57 14.49 -9.41
N ALA A 109 -3.36 14.91 -10.66
CA ALA A 109 -3.16 14.02 -11.82
C ALA A 109 -2.03 12.97 -11.67
N GLY A 110 -1.08 13.16 -10.74
CA GLY A 110 -0.02 12.19 -10.44
C GLY A 110 -0.43 11.06 -9.46
N ALA A 111 -1.42 11.29 -8.59
CA ALA A 111 -1.80 10.36 -7.52
C ALA A 111 -2.73 9.23 -7.99
N GLY A 112 -3.46 9.44 -9.09
CA GLY A 112 -4.37 8.43 -9.66
C GLY A 112 -3.69 7.12 -10.06
N ARG A 113 -2.43 7.17 -10.51
CA ARG A 113 -1.65 5.95 -10.85
C ARG A 113 -1.26 5.13 -9.62
N GLN A 114 -1.10 5.77 -8.46
CA GLN A 114 -0.75 5.09 -7.22
C GLN A 114 -1.98 4.42 -6.60
N TRP A 115 -3.14 5.08 -6.61
CA TRP A 115 -4.40 4.52 -6.12
C TRP A 115 -4.86 3.30 -6.91
N ARG A 116 -4.82 3.36 -8.25
CA ARG A 116 -5.24 2.23 -9.11
C ARG A 116 -4.42 0.95 -8.91
N ARG A 117 -3.18 1.07 -8.41
CA ARG A 117 -2.31 -0.08 -8.08
C ARG A 117 -2.57 -0.63 -6.68
N SER A 118 -3.11 0.18 -5.76
CA SER A 118 -3.36 -0.20 -4.37
C SER A 118 -4.77 -0.77 -4.14
N SER A 119 -5.73 -0.45 -5.01
CA SER A 119 -7.12 -0.93 -4.93
C SER A 119 -7.38 -2.22 -5.72
N ALA A 120 -6.31 -2.87 -6.21
CA ALA A 120 -6.37 -4.09 -7.01
C ALA A 120 -5.94 -5.34 -6.22
N VAL A 121 -6.07 -5.30 -4.90
CA VAL A 121 -5.89 -6.44 -3.99
C VAL A 121 -7.25 -6.77 -3.38
#